data_AF-H1KV88-F1
#
_entry.id   AF-H1KV88-F1
#
_cell.length_a   1.000
_cell.length_b   1.000
_cell.length_c   1.000
_cell.angle_alpha   90.00
_cell.angle_beta   90.00
_cell.angle_gamma   90.00
#
_symmetry.space_group_name_H-M   'P 1'
#
loop_
_entity.id
_entity.type
_entity.pdbx_description
1 polymer ?
#
loop_
_entity_poly.entity_id
_entity_poly.type
_entity_poly.pdbx_seq_one_letter_code
_entity_poly.pdbx_strand_id
1 'polypeptide(L)' 'MTAPSLVPDHAPWLAIVGIGEDGRVGLSPAAAAALDAAEVVYGGRRHLALAAPLATETR' A
#
# COMPACT_ATOMS: atom_id res chain seq x y z
N MET A 1 -14.80 15.08 -26.05
CA MET A 1 -13.79 15.96 -25.40
C MET A 1 -13.52 15.36 -24.04
N THR A 2 -12.59 14.40 -23.97
CA THR A 2 -12.29 13.65 -22.73
C THR A 2 -11.44 14.55 -21.83
N ALA A 3 -11.87 14.76 -20.60
CA ALA A 3 -11.12 15.54 -19.62
C ALA A 3 -9.74 14.91 -19.39
N PRO A 4 -8.66 15.69 -19.25
CA PRO A 4 -7.35 15.16 -18.94
C PRO A 4 -7.39 14.46 -17.58
N SER A 5 -6.84 13.24 -17.54
CA SER A 5 -6.52 12.54 -16.29
C SER A 5 -5.64 13.47 -15.44
N LEU A 6 -6.12 13.83 -14.25
CA LEU A 6 -5.35 14.59 -13.26
C LEU A 6 -4.24 13.75 -12.59
N VAL A 7 -4.08 12.49 -12.99
CA VAL A 7 -3.00 11.64 -12.51
C VAL A 7 -1.73 12.04 -13.25
N PRO A 8 -0.69 12.53 -12.57
CA PRO A 8 0.56 12.89 -13.22
C PRO A 8 1.15 11.65 -13.90
N ASP A 9 1.69 11.80 -15.12
CA ASP A 9 2.36 10.74 -15.90
C ASP A 9 3.53 10.03 -15.17
N HIS A 10 3.86 10.48 -13.95
CA HIS A 10 4.93 9.98 -13.10
C HIS A 10 4.47 9.66 -11.67
N ALA A 11 3.19 9.34 -11.44
CA ALA A 11 2.79 8.80 -10.15
C ALA A 11 3.67 7.59 -9.80
N PRO A 12 4.26 7.54 -8.59
CA PRO A 12 5.18 6.47 -8.23
C PRO A 12 4.47 5.13 -8.31
N TRP A 13 5.02 4.21 -9.10
CA TRP A 13 4.44 2.88 -9.32
C TRP A 13 4.71 1.90 -8.17
N LEU A 14 5.60 2.27 -7.23
CA LEU A 14 5.99 1.45 -6.08
C LEU A 14 6.12 2.31 -4.82
N ALA A 15 5.52 1.82 -3.74
CA ALA A 15 5.76 2.29 -2.38
C ALA A 15 6.41 1.16 -1.55
N ILE A 16 7.43 1.49 -0.77
CA ILE A 16 8.04 0.56 0.19
C ILE A 16 7.59 0.97 1.59
N VAL A 17 6.85 0.08 2.26
CA VAL A 17 6.33 0.30 3.60
C VAL A 17 7.13 -0.55 4.59
N GLY A 18 7.79 0.10 5.55
CA GLY A 18 8.32 -0.57 6.72
C GLY A 18 7.19 -0.85 7.72
N ILE A 19 7.15 -2.05 8.29
CA ILE A 19 6.16 -2.44 9.30
C ILE A 19 6.86 -3.04 10.51
N GLY A 20 6.52 -2.54 11.69
CA GLY A 20 7.00 -3.06 12.97
C GLY A 20 6.07 -4.12 13.56
N GLU A 21 6.36 -4.57 14.77
CA GLU A 21 5.57 -5.59 15.47
C GLU A 21 4.14 -5.15 15.78
N ASP A 22 3.90 -3.83 15.92
CA ASP A 22 2.56 -3.26 16.14
C ASP A 22 1.64 -3.40 14.92
N GLY A 23 2.17 -3.92 13.81
CA GLY A 23 1.42 -4.19 12.59
C GLY A 23 0.78 -2.93 12.01
N ARG A 24 -0.39 -3.10 11.40
CA ARG A 24 -1.10 -2.03 10.69
C ARG A 24 -1.47 -0.82 11.57
N VAL A 25 -1.70 -1.02 12.87
CA VAL A 25 -2.04 0.06 13.82
C VAL A 25 -0.85 1.00 14.06
N GLY A 26 0.38 0.48 13.96
CA GLY A 26 1.60 1.28 14.13
C GLY A 26 2.04 2.04 12.87
N LEU A 27 1.31 1.92 11.75
CA LEU A 27 1.67 2.58 10.50
C LEU A 27 1.39 4.09 10.55
N SER A 28 2.24 4.86 9.86
CA SER A 28 1.94 6.24 9.58
C SER A 28 0.72 6.36 8.65
N PRO A 29 0.01 7.50 8.66
CA PRO A 29 -1.12 7.72 7.75
C PRO A 29 -0.76 7.52 6.28
N ALA A 30 0.44 7.92 5.86
CA ALA A 30 0.91 7.75 4.49
C ALA A 30 1.16 6.28 4.13
N ALA A 31 1.72 5.49 5.05
CA ALA A 31 1.94 4.07 4.84
C ALA A 31 0.62 3.28 4.78
N ALA A 32 -0.33 3.60 5.67
CA ALA A 32 -1.67 3.02 5.64
C ALA A 32 -2.38 3.35 4.31
N ALA A 33 -2.36 4.62 3.89
CA ALA A 33 -2.96 5.04 2.62
C ALA A 33 -2.31 4.36 1.40
N ALA A 34 -0.99 4.14 1.41
CA ALA A 34 -0.32 3.40 0.36
C ALA A 34 -0.78 1.94 0.27
N LEU A 35 -0.99 1.26 1.41
CA LEU A 35 -1.54 -0.10 1.43
C LEU A 35 -3.01 -0.14 0.97
N ASP A 36 -3.81 0.86 1.35
CA ASP A 36 -5.22 0.94 0.96
C ASP A 36 -5.41 1.25 -0.53
N ALA A 37 -4.50 2.02 -1.14
CA ALA A 37 -4.53 2.35 -2.56
C ALA A 37 -3.87 1.28 -3.45
N ALA A 38 -3.17 0.29 -2.87
CA ALA A 38 -2.42 -0.70 -3.63
C ALA A 38 -3.33 -1.73 -4.29
N GLU A 39 -3.13 -1.98 -5.59
CA GLU A 39 -3.77 -3.08 -6.33
C GLU A 39 -3.15 -4.46 -6.04
N VAL A 40 -1.92 -4.47 -5.52
CA VAL A 40 -1.22 -5.69 -5.11
C VAL A 40 -0.19 -5.34 -4.04
N VAL A 41 -0.06 -6.19 -3.03
CA VAL A 41 0.96 -6.05 -1.97
C VAL A 41 1.87 -7.27 -1.96
N TYR A 42 3.17 -7.02 -2.11
CA TYR A 42 4.20 -8.05 -2.04
C TYR A 42 4.88 -8.05 -0.68
N GLY A 43 5.11 -9.23 -0.10
CA GLY A 43 5.86 -9.31 1.15
C GLY A 43 6.05 -10.72 1.70
N GLY A 44 6.97 -10.84 2.65
CA GLY A 44 7.11 -12.08 3.41
C GLY A 44 5.87 -12.38 4.25
N ARG A 45 5.57 -13.68 4.45
CA ARG A 45 4.38 -14.15 5.20
C ARG A 45 4.14 -13.42 6.53
N ARG A 46 5.20 -13.14 7.30
CA ARG A 46 5.12 -12.40 8.56
C ARG A 46 4.68 -10.96 8.37
N HIS A 47 5.24 -10.24 7.39
CA HIS A 47 4.87 -8.85 7.12
C HIS A 47 3.44 -8.74 6.59
N LEU A 48 3.02 -9.65 5.71
CA LEU A 48 1.63 -9.69 5.23
C LEU A 48 0.65 -9.97 6.38
N ALA A 49 0.99 -10.85 7.31
CA ALA A 49 0.17 -11.10 8.51
C ALA A 49 0.08 -9.87 9.42
N LEU A 50 1.18 -9.13 9.61
CA LEU A 50 1.20 -7.89 10.39
C LEU A 50 0.45 -6.73 9.72
N ALA A 51 0.47 -6.70 8.38
CA ALA A 51 -0.21 -5.68 7.59
C ALA A 51 -1.71 -5.93 7.41
N ALA A 52 -2.19 -7.12 7.79
CA ALA A 52 -3.61 -7.46 7.70
C ALA A 52 -4.48 -6.49 8.54
N PRO A 53 -5.73 -6.24 8.12
CA PRO A 53 -6.36 -6.72 6.90
C PRO A 53 -5.86 -5.99 5.65
N LEU A 54 -5.81 -6.67 4.51
CA LEU A 54 -5.52 -6.09 3.19
C LEU A 54 -6.71 -6.38 2.28
N ALA A 55 -7.23 -5.35 1.60
CA ALA A 55 -8.39 -5.48 0.72
C ALA A 55 -8.01 -5.92 -0.71
N THR A 56 -6.74 -6.23 -0.92
CA THR A 56 -6.10 -6.34 -2.23
C THR A 56 -5.40 -7.68 -2.38
N GLU A 57 -4.93 -7.99 -3.59
CA GLU A 57 -4.18 -9.21 -3.83
C GLU A 57 -2.85 -9.17 -3.04
N THR A 58 -2.50 -10.29 -2.40
CA THR A 58 -1.22 -10.42 -1.67
C THR A 58 -0.37 -11.53 -2.27
N ARG A 59 0.94 -11.28 -2.40
CA ARG A 59 1.91 -12.21 -2.99
C ARG A 59 3.21 -12.29 -2.21
#